data_AF-A0A5M9IV12-F1
#
_entry.id   AF-A0A5M9IV12-F1
#
_cell.length_a   1.000
_cell.length_b   1.000
_cell.length_c   1.000
_cell.angle_alpha   90.00
_cell.angle_beta   90.00
_cell.angle_gamma   90.00
#
_symmetry.space_group_name_H-M   'P 1'
#
loop_
_entity.id
_entity.type
_entity.pdbx_description
1 polymer ?
#
loop_
_entity_poly.entity_id
_entity_poly.type
_entity_poly.pdbx_seq_one_letter_code
_entity_poly.pdbx_strand_id
1 'polypeptide(L)' 'MARISAIQAGSRDALAFLDMLTWSEGTSTSPATALDGYDVIVTGIDRKPEIFTDFSDHPLRKWTTLEGHQQ' A
#
# COMPACT_ATOMS: atom_id res chain seq x y z
N MET A 1 -1.33 6.24 -7.56
CA MET A 1 -1.20 6.02 -9.03
C MET A 1 -0.16 4.95 -9.29
N ALA A 2 -0.43 4.05 -10.23
CA ALA A 2 0.42 2.93 -10.57
C ALA A 2 1.68 3.39 -11.33
N ARG A 3 2.85 2.93 -10.89
CA ARG A 3 4.16 3.29 -11.45
C ARG A 3 4.68 2.29 -12.50
N ILE A 4 3.77 1.65 -13.22
CA ILE A 4 4.08 0.64 -14.23
C ILE A 4 3.42 1.00 -15.56
N SER A 5 4.02 0.61 -16.68
CA SER A 5 3.42 0.79 -17.99
C SER A 5 2.19 -0.11 -18.19
N ALA A 6 1.30 0.26 -19.11
CA ALA A 6 0.15 -0.57 -19.48
C ALA A 6 0.56 -1.98 -19.96
N ILE A 7 1.75 -2.13 -20.55
CA ILE A 7 2.29 -3.43 -20.96
C ILE A 7 2.65 -4.27 -19.72
N GLN A 8 3.31 -3.66 -18.72
CA GLN A 8 3.65 -4.34 -17.47
C GLN A 8 2.41 -4.67 -16.63
N ALA A 9 1.37 -3.84 -16.69
CA ALA A 9 0.07 -4.10 -16.07
C ALA A 9 -0.77 -5.15 -16.82
N GLY A 10 -0.37 -5.54 -18.04
CA GLY A 10 -1.09 -6.48 -18.91
C GLY A 10 -2.16 -5.83 -19.80
N SER A 11 -2.76 -4.72 -19.37
CA SER A 11 -3.65 -3.90 -20.21
C SER A 11 -3.78 -2.47 -19.68
N ARG A 12 -4.39 -1.58 -20.49
CA ARG A 12 -4.74 -0.22 -20.04
C ARG A 12 -5.84 -0.23 -18.97
N ASP A 13 -6.77 -1.18 -19.06
CA ASP A 13 -7.86 -1.31 -18.10
C ASP A 13 -7.34 -1.78 -16.74
N ALA A 14 -6.38 -2.71 -16.72
CA ALA A 14 -5.70 -3.13 -15.51
C ALA A 14 -4.96 -1.96 -14.85
N LEU A 15 -4.27 -1.13 -15.64
CA LEU A 15 -3.60 0.06 -15.12
C LEU A 15 -4.59 1.06 -14.49
N ALA A 16 -5.68 1.37 -15.19
CA ALA A 16 -6.73 2.25 -14.67
C ALA A 16 -7.42 1.68 -13.42
N PHE A 17 -7.57 0.35 -13.36
CA PHE A 17 -8.11 -0.33 -12.19
C PHE A 17 -7.18 -0.22 -10.97
N LEU A 18 -5.86 -0.38 -11.16
CA LEU A 18 -4.88 -0.17 -10.09
C LEU A 18 -4.89 1.27 -9.59
N ASP A 19 -5.00 2.25 -10.49
CA ASP A 19 -5.15 3.66 -10.10
C ASP A 19 -6.38 3.88 -9.22
N MET A 20 -7.52 3.31 -9.64
CA MET A 20 -8.78 3.37 -8.89
C MET A 20 -8.66 2.74 -7.49
N LEU A 21 -7.99 1.59 -7.36
CA LEU A 21 -7.75 0.95 -6.07
C LEU A 21 -6.92 1.86 -5.15
N THR A 22 -5.79 2.39 -5.64
CA THR A 22 -4.93 3.25 -4.81
C THR A 22 -5.63 4.53 -4.33
N TRP A 23 -6.55 5.06 -5.13
CA TRP A 23 -7.37 6.20 -4.73
C TRP A 23 -8.46 5.79 -3.72
N SER A 24 -9.18 4.69 -3.99
CA SER A 24 -10.31 4.25 -3.17
C SER A 24 -9.90 3.79 -1.77
N GLU A 25 -8.73 3.13 -1.66
CA GLU A 25 -8.14 2.72 -0.39
C GLU A 25 -7.46 3.89 0.35
N GLY A 26 -7.38 5.08 -0.27
CA GLY A 26 -6.81 6.28 0.31
C GLY A 26 -5.27 6.28 0.40
N THR A 27 -4.59 5.27 -0.17
CA THR A 27 -3.12 5.20 -0.13
C THR A 27 -2.49 6.29 -0.98
N SER A 28 -3.00 6.54 -2.19
CA SER A 28 -2.44 7.59 -3.07
C SER A 28 -2.85 9.00 -2.70
N THR A 29 -3.84 9.17 -1.82
CA THR A 29 -4.32 10.47 -1.34
C THR A 29 -3.88 10.78 0.10
N SER A 30 -3.16 9.84 0.73
CA SER A 30 -2.58 10.02 2.05
C SER A 30 -1.60 11.21 2.04
N PRO A 31 -1.71 12.17 2.98
CA PRO A 31 -0.76 13.28 3.06
C PRO A 31 0.65 12.83 3.48
N ALA A 32 0.81 11.60 3.95
CA ALA A 32 2.10 11.06 4.38
C ALA A 32 2.85 10.33 3.26
N THR A 33 2.19 9.95 2.16
CA THR A 33 2.88 9.22 1.09
C THR A 33 3.93 10.10 0.41
N ALA A 34 5.12 9.56 0.22
CA ALA A 34 6.17 10.11 -0.65
C ALA A 34 6.26 9.35 -1.99
N LEU A 35 5.51 8.25 -2.12
CA LEU A 35 5.63 7.28 -3.22
C LEU A 35 4.27 6.87 -3.78
N ASP A 36 3.37 7.83 -4.06
CA ASP A 36 2.10 7.62 -4.76
C ASP A 36 1.18 6.54 -4.15
N GLY A 37 1.34 6.26 -2.85
CA GLY A 37 0.61 5.26 -2.06
C GLY A 37 1.32 3.93 -1.85
N TYR A 38 2.50 3.70 -2.44
CA TYR A 38 3.25 2.44 -2.29
C TYR A 38 3.89 2.24 -0.93
N ASP A 39 4.15 3.33 -0.20
CA ASP A 39 4.78 3.36 1.11
C ASP A 39 3.77 3.39 2.26
N VAL A 40 2.47 3.41 1.99
CA VAL A 40 1.42 3.58 3.01
C VAL A 40 1.02 2.23 3.62
N ILE A 41 0.91 2.18 4.95
CA ILE A 41 0.33 1.06 5.68
C ILE A 41 -1.11 1.39 6.05
N VAL A 42 -2.07 0.55 5.61
CA VAL A 42 -3.51 0.73 5.87
C VAL A 42 -3.91 0.00 7.16
N THR A 43 -3.34 0.38 8.31
CA THR A 43 -3.64 -0.30 9.59
C THR A 43 -3.85 0.61 10.80
N GLY A 44 -3.91 1.93 10.65
CA GLY A 44 -4.05 2.84 11.78
C GLY A 44 -5.41 2.76 12.48
N ILE A 45 -5.53 1.94 13.54
CA ILE A 45 -6.65 2.02 14.51
C ILE A 45 -6.72 3.44 15.11
N ASP A 46 -5.58 4.10 15.23
CA ASP A 46 -5.44 5.47 15.72
C ASP A 46 -5.61 6.55 14.64
N ARG A 47 -5.93 6.14 13.40
CA ARG A 47 -6.08 6.99 12.20
C ARG A 47 -4.86 7.83 11.85
N LYS A 48 -3.67 7.47 12.34
CA LYS A 48 -2.44 8.11 11.90
C LYS A 48 -1.97 7.48 10.59
N PRO A 49 -1.60 8.29 9.59
CA PRO A 49 -0.94 7.76 8.41
C PRO A 49 0.40 7.14 8.80
N GLU A 50 0.57 5.86 8.52
CA GLU A 50 1.81 5.13 8.71
C GLU A 50 2.47 4.89 7.35
N ILE A 51 3.78 5.13 7.26
CA ILE A 51 4.58 4.84 6.07
C ILE A 51 5.77 3.95 6.40
N PHE A 52 6.21 3.16 5.43
CA PHE A 52 7.43 2.35 5.51
C PHE A 52 8.41 2.72 4.40
N THR A 53 9.70 2.52 4.65
CA THR A 53 10.78 2.90 3.73
C THR A 53 11.61 1.72 3.21
N ASP A 54 11.42 0.54 3.79
CA ASP A 54 12.08 -0.71 3.38
C ASP A 54 11.11 -1.59 2.60
N PHE A 55 11.37 -1.77 1.31
CA PHE A 55 10.55 -2.54 0.38
C PHE A 55 11.05 -3.98 0.20
N SER A 56 12.05 -4.42 0.97
CA SER A 56 12.59 -5.79 0.88
C SER A 56 11.57 -6.85 1.32
N ASP A 57 10.57 -6.47 2.13
CA ASP A 57 9.51 -7.34 2.60
C ASP A 57 8.23 -6.56 2.96
N HIS A 58 7.12 -7.27 3.16
CA HIS A 58 5.88 -6.68 3.65
C HIS A 58 6.07 -6.18 5.10
N PRO A 59 5.72 -4.91 5.42
CA PRO A 59 6.03 -4.29 6.72
C PRO A 59 5.37 -5.01 7.91
N LEU A 60 4.29 -5.77 7.65
CA LEU A 60 3.58 -6.53 8.68
C LEU A 60 3.97 -8.01 8.81
N ARG A 61 5.06 -8.48 8.20
CA ARG A 61 5.47 -9.90 8.33
C ARG A 61 5.84 -10.29 9.77
N LYS A 62 6.37 -9.37 10.59
CA LYS A 62 6.88 -9.68 11.94
C LYS A 62 5.81 -9.78 13.03
N TRP A 63 4.55 -9.46 12.75
CA TRP A 63 3.49 -9.43 13.77
C TRP A 63 3.03 -10.81 14.22
N THR A 64 3.32 -11.86 13.45
CA THR A 64 2.98 -13.26 13.82
C THR A 64 3.97 -13.91 14.79
N THR A 65 5.05 -13.25 15.20
CA THR A 65 6.12 -13.89 16.00
C THR A 65 6.34 -13.29 17.38
N LEU A 66 5.70 -12.16 17.72
CA LEU A 66 5.96 -11.48 19.00
C LEU A 66 4.78 -11.39 19.98
N GLU A 67 3.55 -11.73 19.60
CA GLU A 67 2.42 -11.75 20.54
C GLU A 67 1.56 -12.97 20.24
N GLY A 68 1.52 -13.91 21.19
CA GLY A 68 0.86 -15.22 21.08
C GLY A 68 -0.66 -15.16 21.09
N HIS A 69 -1.27 -14.46 20.14
CA HIS A 69 -2.72 -14.49 19.92
C HIS A 69 -3.01 -14.84 18.45
N GLN A 70 -3.25 -16.13 18.22
CA GLN A 70 -3.91 -16.59 17.00
C GLN A 70 -5.34 -16.04 16.96
N GLN A 71 -5.74 -15.54 15.79
CA GLN A 71 -7.15 -15.52 15.38
C GLN A 71 -7.57 -16.94 14.99
#